data_AF-A0A7X2ZFA6-F1
#
_entry.id   AF-A0A7X2ZFA6-F1
#
_cell.length_a   1.000
_cell.length_b   1.000
_cell.length_c   1.000
_cell.angle_alpha   90.00
_cell.angle_beta   90.00
_cell.angle_gamma   90.00
#
_symmetry.space_group_name_H-M   'P 1'
#
loop_
_entity.id
_entity.type
_entity.pdbx_description
1 polymer ?
#
loop_
_entity_poly.entity_id
_entity_poly.type
_entity_poly.pdbx_seq_one_letter_code
_entity_poly.pdbx_strand_id
1 'polypeptide(L)'
;MLRPGKPRRLDKPISWSENAVHRILTSEIHLGYVIYGKTSGSGHKNKRTAPLMEKPEEEWIKVRGNHAVLKTEEEHTEILSALSRRKLVPTKARKMAYPLSGLVRCGKCGYNMAFTFKTSNQKVSLKTCQHADHVGNRCRNSGVSAEVIYNALNHFLTEYEDRLRGEELTSEDEHDLKNLIASKENKIEQLKSGFDRITDLYIMGTLNKEQVKVKTDELSAQIQRKQNELK
;
A
#
# COMPACT_ATOMS: atom_id res chain seq x y z
N MET A 1 -42.80 8.89 -27.97
CA MET A 1 -41.94 10.09 -27.98
C MET A 1 -40.61 9.76 -27.29
N LEU A 2 -39.53 9.59 -28.06
CA LEU A 2 -38.19 9.36 -27.52
C LEU A 2 -37.68 10.66 -26.87
N ARG A 3 -37.29 10.61 -25.59
CA ARG A 3 -36.70 11.78 -24.92
C ARG A 3 -35.35 12.11 -25.60
N PRO A 4 -35.11 13.36 -26.04
CA PRO A 4 -33.81 13.73 -26.57
C PRO A 4 -32.73 13.54 -25.49
N GLY A 5 -31.67 12.83 -25.85
CA GLY A 5 -30.51 12.64 -24.97
C GLY A 5 -29.91 14.00 -24.60
N LYS A 6 -29.55 14.20 -23.33
CA LYS A 6 -28.92 15.44 -22.86
C LYS A 6 -27.68 15.73 -23.71
N PRO A 7 -27.50 16.96 -24.24
CA PRO A 7 -26.30 17.32 -24.99
C PRO A 7 -25.07 17.14 -24.10
N ARG A 8 -24.04 16.48 -24.65
CA ARG A 8 -22.75 16.33 -23.99
C ARG A 8 -22.16 17.75 -23.89
N ARG A 9 -21.94 18.27 -22.67
CA ARG A 9 -21.34 19.61 -22.49
C ARG A 9 -19.95 19.62 -23.13
N LEU A 10 -19.80 20.31 -24.26
CA LEU A 10 -18.60 20.34 -25.09
C LEU A 10 -17.51 21.30 -24.53
N ASP A 11 -17.81 22.04 -23.47
CA ASP A 11 -16.97 23.16 -23.01
C ASP A 11 -16.04 22.80 -21.83
N LYS A 12 -15.97 21.52 -21.43
CA LYS A 12 -15.00 21.07 -20.41
C LYS A 12 -13.72 20.59 -21.10
N PRO A 13 -12.54 21.11 -20.70
CA PRO A 13 -11.28 20.55 -21.19
C PRO A 13 -11.23 19.07 -20.84
N ILE A 14 -10.71 18.26 -21.77
CA ILE A 14 -10.57 16.82 -21.59
C ILE A 14 -9.53 16.58 -20.50
N SER A 15 -9.99 16.49 -19.26
CA SER A 15 -9.16 16.17 -18.10
C SER A 15 -9.10 14.65 -17.91
N TRP A 16 -7.91 14.13 -17.63
CA TRP A 16 -7.75 12.76 -17.16
C TRP A 16 -8.55 12.55 -15.87
N SER A 17 -9.33 11.46 -15.81
CA SER A 17 -10.01 11.08 -14.57
C SER A 17 -9.05 10.38 -13.62
N GLU A 18 -9.19 10.60 -12.31
CA GLU A 18 -8.41 9.92 -11.27
C GLU A 18 -8.45 8.39 -11.44
N ASN A 19 -9.64 7.84 -11.75
CA ASN A 19 -9.81 6.42 -11.99
C ASN A 19 -9.04 5.93 -13.22
N ALA A 20 -8.96 6.73 -14.29
CA ALA A 20 -8.18 6.37 -15.47
C ALA A 20 -6.68 6.34 -15.14
N VAL A 21 -6.17 7.37 -14.45
CA VAL A 21 -4.77 7.42 -14.02
C VAL A 21 -4.43 6.25 -13.08
N HIS A 22 -5.29 5.99 -12.08
CA HIS A 22 -5.12 4.86 -11.16
C HIS A 22 -5.04 3.52 -11.90
N ARG A 23 -5.94 3.29 -12.88
CA ARG A 23 -5.92 2.07 -13.70
C ARG A 23 -4.63 1.94 -14.50
N ILE A 24 -4.10 3.03 -15.04
CA ILE A 24 -2.83 3.03 -15.78
C ILE A 24 -1.68 2.62 -14.86
N LEU A 25 -1.57 3.26 -13.70
CA LEU A 25 -0.50 3.00 -12.73
C LEU A 25 -0.52 1.56 -12.20
N THR A 26 -1.72 1.06 -11.88
CA THR A 26 -1.91 -0.29 -11.32
C THR A 26 -1.90 -1.40 -12.37
N SER A 27 -2.04 -1.08 -13.65
CA SER A 27 -2.08 -2.09 -14.71
C SER A 27 -0.72 -2.76 -14.91
N GLU A 28 -0.72 -4.09 -14.89
CA GLU A 28 0.43 -4.94 -15.24
C GLU A 28 0.73 -4.94 -16.74
N ILE A 29 -0.12 -4.33 -17.58
CA ILE A 29 0.14 -4.22 -19.01
C ILE A 29 1.45 -3.50 -19.27
N HIS A 30 1.76 -2.47 -18.50
CA HIS A 30 3.00 -1.71 -18.65
C HIS A 30 4.27 -2.50 -18.23
N LEU A 31 4.13 -3.66 -17.57
CA LEU A 31 5.21 -4.62 -17.30
C LEU A 31 5.47 -5.59 -18.47
N GLY A 32 4.66 -5.53 -19.53
CA GLY A 32 4.74 -6.48 -20.64
C GLY A 32 3.75 -7.65 -20.56
N TYR A 33 2.82 -7.66 -19.60
CA TYR A 33 1.80 -8.71 -19.51
C TYR A 33 0.53 -8.36 -20.30
N VAL A 34 -0.15 -9.36 -20.81
CA VAL A 34 -1.50 -9.26 -21.36
C VAL A 34 -2.38 -10.15 -20.49
N ILE A 35 -3.43 -9.57 -19.90
CA ILE A 35 -4.33 -10.28 -18.98
C ILE A 35 -5.73 -10.25 -19.54
N TYR A 36 -6.32 -11.44 -19.68
CA TYR A 36 -7.70 -11.62 -20.12
C TYR A 36 -8.51 -12.42 -19.09
N GLY A 37 -9.84 -12.26 -19.14
CA GLY A 37 -10.74 -13.06 -18.31
C GLY A 37 -10.89 -12.59 -16.86
N LYS A 38 -10.57 -11.34 -16.52
CA LYS A 38 -10.71 -10.82 -15.13
C LYS A 38 -12.15 -10.81 -14.60
N THR A 39 -13.13 -10.71 -15.50
CA THR A 39 -14.54 -10.60 -15.13
C THR A 39 -15.40 -11.47 -16.03
N SER A 40 -16.53 -11.92 -15.52
CA SER A 40 -17.58 -12.62 -16.26
C SER A 40 -18.92 -11.90 -16.10
N GLY A 41 -19.84 -12.11 -17.05
CA GLY A 41 -21.17 -11.48 -17.06
C GLY A 41 -21.25 -10.15 -17.83
N SER A 42 -22.35 -9.40 -17.63
CA SER A 42 -22.60 -8.14 -18.35
C SER A 42 -22.70 -6.95 -17.41
N GLY A 43 -21.70 -6.07 -17.46
CA GLY A 43 -21.71 -4.77 -16.79
C GLY A 43 -22.57 -3.71 -17.50
N HIS A 44 -23.24 -4.05 -18.59
CA HIS A 44 -23.94 -3.07 -19.41
C HIS A 44 -25.19 -2.52 -18.71
N LYS A 45 -25.26 -1.20 -18.52
CA LYS A 45 -26.33 -0.53 -17.75
C LYS A 45 -27.75 -0.93 -18.19
N ASN A 46 -27.96 -1.12 -19.48
CA ASN A 46 -29.28 -1.39 -20.07
C ASN A 46 -29.49 -2.84 -20.53
N LYS A 47 -28.45 -3.69 -20.48
CA LYS A 47 -28.50 -5.07 -21.01
C LYS A 47 -27.74 -6.01 -20.08
N ARG A 48 -28.25 -6.15 -18.86
CA ARG A 48 -27.69 -7.03 -17.83
C ARG A 48 -28.18 -8.46 -18.06
N THR A 49 -27.48 -9.21 -18.90
CA THR A 49 -27.80 -10.62 -19.18
C THR A 49 -27.38 -11.53 -18.01
N ALA A 50 -26.30 -11.20 -17.32
CA ALA A 50 -25.79 -11.92 -16.16
C ALA A 50 -25.09 -10.94 -15.20
N PRO A 51 -25.07 -11.21 -13.88
CA PRO A 51 -24.37 -10.36 -12.92
C PRO A 51 -22.88 -10.29 -13.24
N LEU A 52 -22.30 -9.09 -13.12
CA LEU A 52 -20.86 -8.90 -13.28
C LEU A 52 -20.15 -9.49 -12.07
N MET A 53 -19.32 -10.48 -12.29
CA MET A 53 -18.52 -11.13 -11.24
C MET A 53 -17.04 -11.03 -11.57
N GLU A 54 -16.22 -10.68 -10.57
CA GLU A 54 -14.77 -10.76 -10.66
C GLU A 54 -14.35 -12.21 -10.46
N LYS A 55 -13.51 -12.71 -11.37
CA LYS A 55 -12.97 -14.07 -11.30
C LYS A 55 -11.74 -14.09 -10.40
N PRO A 56 -11.47 -15.19 -9.70
CA PRO A 56 -10.25 -15.34 -8.91
C PRO A 56 -9.01 -15.32 -9.84
N GLU A 57 -7.85 -14.91 -9.31
CA GLU A 57 -6.65 -14.67 -10.12
C GLU A 57 -6.13 -15.94 -10.80
N GLU A 58 -6.39 -17.13 -10.25
CA GLU A 58 -6.00 -18.42 -10.84
C GLU A 58 -6.73 -18.71 -12.16
N GLU A 59 -7.92 -18.13 -12.38
CA GLU A 59 -8.66 -18.24 -13.63
C GLU A 59 -8.23 -17.23 -14.70
N TRP A 60 -7.36 -16.27 -14.34
CA TRP A 60 -6.94 -15.23 -15.27
C TRP A 60 -5.92 -15.77 -16.26
N ILE A 61 -6.14 -15.48 -17.53
CA ILE A 61 -5.16 -15.82 -18.57
C ILE A 61 -4.14 -14.68 -18.61
N LYS A 62 -2.98 -14.90 -18.00
CA LYS A 62 -1.86 -13.96 -17.97
C LYS A 62 -0.72 -14.48 -18.85
N VAL A 63 -0.39 -13.74 -19.90
CA VAL A 63 0.64 -14.11 -20.88
C VAL A 63 1.59 -12.93 -21.07
N ARG A 64 2.86 -13.18 -21.40
CA ARG A 64 3.80 -12.12 -21.76
C ARG A 64 3.53 -11.68 -23.20
N GLY A 65 3.23 -10.40 -23.39
CA GLY A 65 3.00 -9.79 -24.70
C GLY A 65 4.28 -9.32 -25.37
N ASN A 66 4.14 -8.89 -26.64
CA ASN A 66 5.24 -8.42 -27.48
C ASN A 66 5.38 -6.89 -27.51
N HIS A 67 4.61 -6.16 -26.70
CA HIS A 67 4.69 -4.70 -26.64
C HIS A 67 5.88 -4.25 -25.77
N ALA A 68 6.34 -3.02 -26.01
CA ALA A 68 7.42 -2.42 -25.24
C ALA A 68 7.04 -2.31 -23.75
N VAL A 69 7.95 -2.77 -22.89
CA VAL A 69 7.83 -2.64 -21.43
C VAL A 69 8.12 -1.20 -21.05
N LEU A 70 7.23 -0.57 -20.28
CA LEU A 70 7.33 0.84 -19.89
C LEU A 70 7.71 1.05 -18.42
N LYS A 71 7.61 0.00 -17.59
CA LYS A 71 8.03 0.04 -16.18
C LYS A 71 8.67 -1.28 -15.77
N THR A 72 9.57 -1.25 -14.80
CA THR A 72 10.17 -2.46 -14.19
C THR A 72 9.26 -3.06 -13.12
N GLU A 73 9.52 -4.30 -12.71
CA GLU A 73 8.81 -4.94 -11.60
C GLU A 73 9.04 -4.17 -10.28
N GLU A 74 10.25 -3.66 -10.07
CA GLU A 74 10.62 -2.84 -8.90
C GLU A 74 9.82 -1.54 -8.86
N GLU A 75 9.77 -0.79 -9.96
CA GLU A 75 8.96 0.43 -10.04
C GLU A 75 7.47 0.13 -9.82
N HIS A 76 6.98 -0.98 -10.36
CA HIS A 76 5.57 -1.34 -10.17
C HIS A 76 5.24 -1.65 -8.71
N THR A 77 6.10 -2.42 -8.04
CA THR A 77 5.93 -2.73 -6.62
C THR A 77 6.02 -1.46 -5.78
N GLU A 78 6.93 -0.53 -6.10
CA GLU A 78 7.03 0.76 -5.43
C GLU A 78 5.74 1.58 -5.61
N ILE A 79 5.21 1.67 -6.83
CA ILE A 79 3.93 2.35 -7.11
C ILE A 79 2.78 1.75 -6.29
N LEU A 80 2.67 0.42 -6.27
CA LEU A 80 1.63 -0.28 -5.49
C LEU A 80 1.79 -0.01 -3.99
N SER A 81 3.03 -0.01 -3.49
CA SER A 81 3.33 0.33 -2.09
C SER A 81 2.96 1.78 -1.76
N ALA A 82 3.22 2.73 -2.67
CA ALA A 82 2.87 4.13 -2.46
C ALA A 82 1.34 4.32 -2.44
N LEU A 83 0.61 3.61 -3.30
CA LEU A 83 -0.84 3.62 -3.33
C LEU A 83 -1.45 2.96 -2.08
N SER A 84 -0.88 1.85 -1.58
CA SER A 84 -1.36 1.19 -0.37
C SER A 84 -1.13 2.06 0.87
N ARG A 85 0.05 2.69 1.03
CA ARG A 85 0.33 3.65 2.09
C ARG A 85 -0.69 4.79 2.12
N ARG A 86 -1.12 5.29 0.95
CA ARG A 86 -2.15 6.34 0.84
C ARG A 86 -3.54 5.90 1.29
N LYS A 87 -3.86 4.61 1.26
CA LYS A 87 -5.15 4.08 1.76
C LYS A 87 -5.24 4.10 3.28
N LEU A 88 -4.12 3.91 3.99
CA LEU A 88 -4.06 3.97 5.45
C LEU A 88 -4.46 5.34 5.99
N VAL A 89 -4.12 6.39 5.24
CA VAL A 89 -4.41 7.77 5.61
C VAL A 89 -5.80 8.19 5.11
N PRO A 90 -6.76 8.54 6.00
CA PRO A 90 -8.09 8.97 5.61
C PRO A 90 -8.04 10.14 4.61
N THR A 91 -8.92 10.15 3.60
CA THR A 91 -8.94 11.21 2.58
C THR A 91 -9.06 12.61 3.16
N LYS A 92 -9.76 12.75 4.30
CA LYS A 92 -9.89 14.03 5.02
C LYS A 92 -8.57 14.46 5.68
N ALA A 93 -7.77 13.52 6.17
CA ALA A 93 -6.42 13.78 6.67
C ALA A 93 -5.52 14.27 5.53
N ARG A 94 -5.61 13.63 4.35
CA ARG A 94 -4.84 13.99 3.15
C ARG A 94 -5.14 15.39 2.60
N LYS A 95 -6.36 15.91 2.83
CA LYS A 95 -6.72 17.28 2.44
C LYS A 95 -6.09 18.35 3.34
N MET A 96 -5.36 17.95 4.39
CA MET A 96 -4.56 18.83 5.26
C MET A 96 -5.31 20.05 5.81
N ALA A 97 -6.62 19.94 6.07
CA ALA A 97 -7.35 21.04 6.69
C ALA A 97 -6.81 21.34 8.10
N TYR A 98 -6.49 20.28 8.87
CA TYR A 98 -5.88 20.35 10.21
C TYR A 98 -5.04 19.08 10.48
N PRO A 99 -3.97 19.15 11.30
CA PRO A 99 -3.04 18.05 11.55
C PRO A 99 -3.67 16.70 11.91
N LEU A 100 -4.68 16.68 12.78
CA LEU A 100 -5.32 15.44 13.26
C LEU A 100 -6.64 15.10 12.54
N SER A 101 -6.91 15.75 11.41
CA SER A 101 -8.17 15.56 10.66
C SER A 101 -8.36 14.11 10.25
N GLY A 102 -9.47 13.49 10.66
CA GLY A 102 -9.77 12.10 10.29
C GLY A 102 -9.04 11.02 11.10
N LEU A 103 -8.13 11.41 12.01
CA LEU A 103 -7.48 10.49 12.96
C LEU A 103 -8.24 10.42 14.29
N VAL A 104 -8.84 11.53 14.72
CA VAL A 104 -9.56 11.61 16.01
C VAL A 104 -10.87 10.83 15.96
N ARG A 105 -11.03 9.89 16.89
CA ARG A 105 -12.26 9.11 17.09
C ARG A 105 -12.91 9.45 18.43
N CYS A 106 -14.23 9.31 18.50
CA CYS A 106 -14.97 9.50 19.73
C CYS A 106 -14.73 8.33 20.69
N GLY A 107 -14.27 8.61 21.91
CA GLY A 107 -14.06 7.57 22.93
C GLY A 107 -15.35 6.88 23.42
N LYS A 108 -16.54 7.42 23.12
CA LYS A 108 -17.82 6.82 23.51
C LYS A 108 -18.40 5.88 22.46
N CYS A 109 -18.42 6.30 21.18
CA CYS A 109 -19.08 5.55 20.10
C CYS A 109 -18.13 5.12 18.97
N GLY A 110 -16.84 5.44 19.04
CA GLY A 110 -15.85 5.11 18.01
C GLY A 110 -15.97 5.90 16.70
N TYR A 111 -17.01 6.72 16.53
CA TYR A 111 -17.22 7.49 15.30
C TYR A 111 -16.14 8.56 15.09
N ASN A 112 -15.78 8.80 13.82
CA ASN A 112 -14.78 9.78 13.44
C ASN A 112 -15.25 11.21 13.76
N MET A 113 -14.44 11.95 14.52
CA MET A 113 -14.73 13.34 14.86
C MET A 113 -14.18 14.30 13.80
N ALA A 114 -14.78 15.49 13.73
CA ALA A 114 -14.44 16.51 12.73
C ALA A 114 -13.98 17.80 13.39
N PHE A 115 -12.98 18.45 12.79
CA PHE A 115 -12.52 19.77 13.19
C PHE A 115 -13.36 20.87 12.53
N THR A 116 -13.34 22.04 13.14
CA THR A 116 -13.97 23.26 12.65
C THR A 116 -13.16 24.47 13.03
N PHE A 117 -13.09 25.44 12.12
CA PHE A 117 -12.68 26.79 12.47
C PHE A 117 -13.87 27.52 13.06
N LYS A 118 -13.70 28.13 14.23
CA LYS A 118 -14.69 29.05 14.81
C LYS A 118 -14.29 30.47 14.45
N THR A 119 -15.06 31.08 13.55
CA THR A 119 -14.81 32.46 13.10
C THR A 119 -14.85 33.46 14.25
N SER A 120 -15.70 33.24 15.26
CA SER A 120 -15.88 34.16 16.40
C SER A 120 -14.58 34.43 17.18
N ASN A 121 -13.79 33.38 17.42
CA ASN A 121 -12.59 33.45 18.25
C ASN A 121 -11.33 33.11 17.43
N GLN A 122 -11.46 33.02 16.10
CA GLN A 122 -10.41 32.62 15.16
C GLN A 122 -9.61 31.37 15.57
N LYS A 123 -10.27 30.41 16.22
CA LYS A 123 -9.63 29.21 16.78
C LYS A 123 -10.17 27.94 16.17
N VAL A 124 -9.30 26.94 16.07
CA VAL A 124 -9.66 25.60 15.62
C VAL A 124 -10.15 24.79 16.82
N SER A 125 -11.27 24.08 16.63
CA SER A 125 -11.83 23.19 17.66
C SER A 125 -12.37 21.92 17.04
N LEU A 126 -12.42 20.86 17.83
CA LEU A 126 -13.16 19.66 17.52
C LEU A 126 -14.65 19.89 17.75
N LYS A 127 -15.46 19.50 16.77
CA LYS A 127 -16.91 19.51 16.87
C LYS A 127 -17.37 18.47 17.89
N THR A 128 -18.56 18.69 18.43
CA THR A 128 -19.30 17.65 19.15
C THR A 128 -19.48 16.43 18.24
N CYS A 129 -19.55 15.24 18.83
CA CYS A 129 -19.74 14.02 18.05
C CYS A 129 -21.05 14.11 17.25
N GLN A 130 -20.96 13.85 15.96
CA GLN A 130 -22.11 13.93 15.03
C GLN A 130 -22.74 12.54 14.79
N HIS A 131 -22.32 11.53 15.53
CA HIS A 131 -22.90 10.20 15.41
C HIS A 131 -24.32 10.17 15.96
N ALA A 132 -25.21 9.55 15.20
CA ALA A 132 -26.55 9.20 15.64
C ALA A 132 -26.75 7.71 15.41
N ASP A 133 -27.30 7.03 16.42
CA ASP A 133 -27.64 5.61 16.33
C ASP A 133 -28.77 5.39 15.32
N HIS A 134 -29.05 4.14 14.94
CA HIS A 134 -30.15 3.79 14.03
C HIS A 134 -31.53 4.26 14.52
N VAL A 135 -31.68 4.45 15.84
CA VAL A 135 -32.90 4.98 16.50
C VAL A 135 -32.94 6.52 16.50
N GLY A 136 -31.85 7.19 16.13
CA GLY A 136 -31.74 8.65 16.06
C GLY A 136 -31.16 9.32 17.31
N ASN A 137 -30.78 8.56 18.34
CA ASN A 137 -30.11 9.09 19.53
C ASN A 137 -28.72 9.60 19.19
N ARG A 138 -28.42 10.85 19.57
CA ARG A 138 -27.11 11.47 19.30
C ARG A 138 -26.11 11.14 20.41
N CYS A 139 -24.86 10.88 20.00
CA CYS A 139 -23.76 10.73 20.94
C CYS A 139 -23.53 12.03 21.72
N ARG A 140 -23.53 11.95 23.05
CA ARG A 140 -23.35 13.11 23.95
C ARG A 140 -21.88 13.47 24.20
N ASN A 141 -20.98 13.13 23.27
CA ASN A 141 -19.58 13.51 23.41
C ASN A 141 -19.37 14.96 22.96
N SER A 142 -18.90 15.80 23.88
CA SER A 142 -18.67 17.22 23.63
C SER A 142 -17.46 17.45 22.73
N GLY A 143 -17.45 18.62 22.07
CA GLY A 143 -16.27 19.11 21.38
C GLY A 143 -15.28 19.72 22.37
N VAL A 144 -14.05 19.93 21.90
CA VAL A 144 -12.97 20.52 22.70
C VAL A 144 -12.09 21.40 21.81
N SER A 145 -11.39 22.38 22.39
CA SER A 145 -10.39 23.17 21.65
C SER A 145 -9.29 22.26 21.10
N ALA A 146 -8.81 22.54 19.89
CA ALA A 146 -7.73 21.76 19.29
C ALA A 146 -6.42 21.90 20.09
N GLU A 147 -6.19 23.07 20.71
CA GLU A 147 -5.02 23.36 21.54
C GLU A 147 -4.87 22.34 22.70
N VAL A 148 -5.98 21.99 23.37
CA VAL A 148 -5.97 21.02 24.48
C VAL A 148 -5.47 19.66 24.00
N ILE A 149 -5.90 19.24 22.81
CA ILE A 149 -5.49 17.96 22.24
C ILE A 149 -4.05 17.98 21.79
N TYR A 150 -3.61 19.07 21.15
CA TYR A 150 -2.22 19.19 20.73
C TYR A 150 -1.26 19.19 21.92
N ASN A 151 -1.61 19.87 23.01
CA ASN A 151 -0.80 19.87 24.22
C ASN A 151 -0.72 18.47 24.84
N ALA A 152 -1.85 17.77 24.97
CA ALA A 152 -1.88 16.41 25.49
C ALA A 152 -1.10 15.43 24.58
N LEU A 153 -1.23 15.58 23.26
CA LEU A 153 -0.51 14.75 22.30
C LEU A 153 1.00 15.00 22.34
N ASN A 154 1.42 16.26 22.37
CA ASN A 154 2.84 16.59 22.45
C ASN A 154 3.47 16.04 23.73
N HIS A 155 2.78 16.17 24.86
CA HIS A 155 3.25 15.59 26.12
C HIS A 155 3.41 14.06 26.02
N PHE A 156 2.40 13.37 25.50
CA PHE A 156 2.47 11.93 25.27
C PHE A 156 3.60 11.52 24.31
N LEU A 157 3.80 12.27 23.23
CA LEU A 157 4.87 12.00 22.26
C LEU A 157 6.25 12.19 22.89
N THR A 158 6.45 13.22 23.72
CA THR A 158 7.70 13.42 24.46
C THR A 158 7.97 12.27 25.42
N GLU A 159 6.98 11.86 26.23
CA GLU A 159 7.12 10.71 27.12
C GLU A 159 7.42 9.40 26.35
N TYR A 160 6.77 9.22 25.20
CA TYR A 160 6.99 8.07 24.33
C TYR A 160 8.40 8.07 23.71
N GLU A 161 8.88 9.22 23.24
CA GLU A 161 10.25 9.38 22.74
C GLU A 161 11.29 9.13 23.83
N ASP A 162 11.07 9.64 25.04
CA ASP A 162 11.96 9.42 26.18
C ASP A 162 11.99 7.94 26.57
N ARG A 163 10.85 7.25 26.55
CA ARG A 163 10.80 5.80 26.75
C ARG A 163 11.54 5.04 25.67
N LEU A 164 11.36 5.40 24.39
CA LEU A 164 12.09 4.75 23.29
C LEU A 164 13.61 4.99 23.36
N ARG A 165 14.04 6.13 23.89
CA ARG A 165 15.47 6.42 24.12
C ARG A 165 16.02 5.75 25.37
N GLY A 166 15.18 5.60 26.40
CA GLY A 166 15.52 4.98 27.68
C GLY A 166 15.43 3.44 27.66
N GLU A 167 14.70 2.87 26.71
CA GLU A 167 14.86 1.47 26.27
C GLU A 167 16.18 1.36 25.52
N GLU A 168 17.31 1.43 26.23
CA GLU A 168 18.54 0.84 25.74
C GLU A 168 18.25 -0.63 25.43
N LEU A 169 18.59 -1.11 24.22
CA LEU A 169 18.55 -2.53 23.93
C LEU A 169 19.28 -3.23 25.08
N THR A 170 18.63 -4.19 25.74
CA THR A 170 19.34 -4.98 26.72
C THR A 170 20.52 -5.66 26.02
N SER A 171 21.63 -5.88 26.73
CA SER A 171 22.78 -6.57 26.15
C SER A 171 22.42 -7.95 25.58
N GLU A 172 21.35 -8.57 26.10
CA GLU A 172 20.76 -9.80 25.59
C GLU A 172 20.04 -9.59 24.24
N ASP A 173 19.17 -8.57 24.10
CA ASP A 173 18.49 -8.26 22.83
C ASP A 173 19.50 -7.92 21.71
N GLU A 174 20.57 -7.19 22.05
CA GLU A 174 21.61 -6.86 21.09
C GLU A 174 22.43 -8.10 20.68
N HIS A 175 22.67 -9.03 21.61
CA HIS A 175 23.34 -10.29 21.33
C HIS A 175 22.49 -11.20 20.43
N ASP A 176 21.20 -11.30 20.69
CA ASP A 176 20.27 -12.10 19.90
C ASP A 176 20.10 -11.56 18.48
N LEU A 177 20.00 -10.24 18.32
CA LEU A 177 19.98 -9.60 17.01
C LEU A 177 21.29 -9.82 16.24
N LYS A 178 22.45 -9.70 16.91
CA LYS A 178 23.75 -10.01 16.29
C LYS A 178 23.85 -11.47 15.86
N ASN A 179 23.40 -12.39 16.70
CA ASN A 179 23.38 -13.83 16.38
C ASN A 179 22.45 -14.12 15.20
N LEU A 180 21.29 -13.47 15.13
CA LEU A 180 20.35 -13.62 14.02
C LEU A 180 20.95 -13.09 12.72
N ILE A 181 21.56 -11.90 12.73
CA ILE A 181 22.26 -11.32 11.58
C ILE A 181 23.38 -12.25 11.13
N ALA A 182 24.24 -12.70 12.04
CA ALA A 182 25.34 -13.61 11.74
C ALA A 182 24.84 -14.93 11.13
N SER A 183 23.72 -15.48 11.62
CA SER A 183 23.12 -16.69 11.05
C SER A 183 22.65 -16.50 9.60
N LYS A 184 22.08 -15.32 9.28
CA LYS A 184 21.63 -14.96 7.93
C LYS A 184 22.81 -14.69 7.00
N GLU A 185 23.85 -14.02 7.49
CA GLU A 185 25.09 -13.77 6.74
C GLU A 185 25.82 -15.07 6.38
N ASN A 186 25.97 -15.98 7.35
CA ASN A 186 26.51 -17.32 7.13
C ASN A 186 25.70 -18.08 6.06
N LYS A 187 24.37 -17.92 6.04
CA LYS A 187 23.54 -18.55 5.01
C LYS A 187 23.78 -17.97 3.62
N ILE A 188 23.99 -16.65 3.52
CA ILE A 188 24.37 -16.00 2.26
C ILE A 188 25.74 -16.50 1.79
N GLU A 189 26.70 -16.67 2.70
CA GLU A 189 28.02 -17.20 2.38
C GLU A 189 27.97 -18.67 1.91
N GLN A 190 27.13 -19.50 2.53
CA GLN A 190 26.87 -20.87 2.06
C GLN A 190 26.25 -20.91 0.64
N LEU A 191 25.42 -19.94 0.30
CA LEU A 191 24.85 -19.81 -1.05
C LEU A 191 25.90 -19.31 -2.05
N LYS A 192 26.76 -18.36 -1.65
CA LYS A 192 27.89 -17.88 -2.47
C LYS A 192 28.88 -18.99 -2.78
N SER A 193 29.30 -19.77 -1.78
CA SER A 193 30.14 -20.96 -2.00
C SER A 193 29.45 -22.06 -2.82
N GLY A 194 28.12 -21.97 -3.01
CA GLY A 194 27.39 -22.79 -3.97
C GLY A 194 27.73 -22.46 -5.42
N PHE A 195 28.09 -21.22 -5.73
CA PHE A 195 28.59 -20.84 -7.06
C PHE A 195 29.92 -21.54 -7.35
N ASP A 196 30.85 -21.53 -6.41
CA ASP A 196 32.18 -22.15 -6.56
C ASP A 196 32.04 -23.65 -6.86
N ARG A 197 31.13 -24.33 -6.17
CA ARG A 197 30.80 -25.75 -6.42
C ARG A 197 30.21 -25.98 -7.80
N ILE A 198 29.37 -25.07 -8.31
CA ILE A 198 28.80 -25.18 -9.65
C ILE A 198 29.87 -24.93 -10.72
N THR A 199 30.77 -23.97 -10.50
CA THR A 199 31.89 -23.71 -11.41
C THR A 199 32.83 -24.91 -11.48
N ASP A 200 33.12 -25.57 -10.35
CA ASP A 200 33.94 -26.78 -10.32
C ASP A 200 33.29 -27.93 -11.10
N LEU A 201 31.99 -28.16 -10.92
CA LEU A 201 31.24 -29.20 -11.65
C LEU A 201 31.20 -28.95 -13.17
N TYR A 202 31.16 -27.68 -13.58
CA TYR A 202 31.26 -27.29 -14.99
C TYR A 202 32.65 -27.56 -15.56
N ILE A 203 33.71 -27.21 -14.82
CA ILE A 203 35.11 -27.48 -15.20
C ILE A 203 35.35 -29.00 -15.30
N MET A 204 34.77 -29.79 -14.40
CA MET A 204 34.82 -31.26 -14.43
C MET A 204 34.00 -31.88 -15.58
N GLY A 205 33.30 -31.08 -16.39
CA GLY A 205 32.53 -31.56 -17.55
C GLY A 205 31.24 -32.30 -17.19
N THR A 206 30.80 -32.23 -15.93
CA THR A 206 29.58 -32.92 -15.45
C THR A 206 28.29 -32.14 -15.76
N LEU A 207 28.39 -30.84 -16.02
CA LEU A 207 27.26 -29.95 -16.28
C LEU A 207 27.41 -29.24 -17.63
N ASN A 208 26.29 -29.08 -18.33
CA ASN A 208 26.24 -28.31 -19.57
C ASN A 208 25.99 -26.82 -19.29
N LYS A 209 26.35 -25.97 -20.26
CA LYS A 209 26.21 -24.49 -20.16
C LYS A 209 24.80 -24.03 -19.77
N GLU A 210 23.77 -24.70 -20.28
CA GLU A 210 22.37 -24.39 -19.96
C GLU A 210 22.02 -24.75 -18.52
N GLN A 211 22.49 -25.90 -18.03
CA GLN A 211 22.25 -26.35 -16.65
C GLN A 211 22.97 -25.47 -15.63
N VAL A 212 24.19 -25.01 -15.95
CA VAL A 212 24.90 -24.03 -15.13
C VAL A 212 24.11 -22.73 -15.04
N LYS A 213 23.66 -22.19 -16.18
CA LYS A 213 22.91 -20.95 -16.22
C LYS A 213 21.64 -20.99 -15.37
N VAL A 214 20.84 -22.05 -15.48
CA VAL A 214 19.63 -22.24 -14.67
C VAL A 214 19.99 -22.24 -13.17
N LYS A 215 20.99 -23.03 -12.76
CA LYS A 215 21.38 -23.13 -11.35
C LYS A 215 21.98 -21.83 -10.80
N THR A 216 22.74 -21.08 -11.61
CA THR A 216 23.28 -19.77 -11.22
C THR A 216 22.17 -18.71 -11.08
N ASP A 217 21.17 -18.74 -11.97
CA ASP A 217 20.02 -17.84 -11.93
C ASP A 217 19.16 -18.13 -10.68
N GLU A 218 18.94 -19.41 -10.34
CA GLU A 218 18.25 -19.82 -9.11
C GLU A 218 18.98 -19.38 -7.83
N LEU A 219 20.30 -19.59 -7.76
CA LEU A 219 21.12 -19.20 -6.61
C LEU A 219 21.21 -17.68 -6.46
N SER A 220 21.37 -16.94 -7.56
CA SER A 220 21.39 -15.47 -7.52
C SER A 220 20.05 -14.90 -7.06
N ALA A 221 18.92 -15.46 -7.50
CA ALA A 221 17.60 -15.08 -7.03
C ALA A 221 17.41 -15.37 -5.53
N GLN A 222 17.93 -16.50 -5.03
CA GLN A 222 17.89 -16.83 -3.60
C GLN A 222 18.73 -15.87 -2.76
N ILE A 223 19.93 -15.51 -3.22
CA ILE A 223 20.79 -14.52 -2.56
C ILE A 223 20.09 -13.16 -2.53
N GLN A 224 19.52 -12.71 -3.64
CA GLN A 224 18.85 -11.42 -3.72
C GLN A 224 17.64 -11.35 -2.79
N ARG A 225 16.84 -12.43 -2.70
CA ARG A 225 15.76 -12.55 -1.71
C ARG A 225 16.27 -12.43 -0.27
N LYS A 226 17.34 -13.14 0.06
CA LYS A 226 17.93 -13.13 1.41
C LYS A 226 18.61 -11.81 1.77
N GLN A 227 19.20 -11.12 0.80
CA GLN A 227 19.73 -9.77 0.99
C GLN A 227 18.62 -8.73 1.20
N ASN A 228 17.47 -8.89 0.55
CA ASN A 228 16.31 -8.04 0.78
C ASN A 228 15.67 -8.28 2.16
N GLU A 229 15.84 -9.46 2.77
CA GLU A 229 15.41 -9.74 4.15
C GLU A 229 16.33 -9.13 5.22
N LEU A 230 17.51 -8.62 4.84
CA LEU A 230 18.49 -7.96 5.73
C LEU A 230 18.44 -6.43 5.63
N LYS A 231 17.74 -5.86 4.64
CA LYS A 231 17.49 -4.43 4.48
C LYS A 231 16.20 -4.03 5.19
#